data_AF-D9Q114-F1
#
_entry.id   AF-D9Q114-F1
#
_cell.length_a   1.000
_cell.length_b   1.000
_cell.length_c   1.000
_cell.angle_alpha   90.00
_cell.angle_beta   90.00
_cell.angle_gamma   90.00
#
_symmetry.space_group_name_H-M   'P 1'
#
loop_
_entity.id
_entity.type
_entity.pdbx_description
1 polymer ?
#
loop_
_entity_poly.entity_id
_entity_poly.type
_entity_poly.pdbx_seq_one_letter_code
_entity_poly.pdbx_strand_id
1 'polypeptide(L)'
;MAKQVQCNSIGVSVKFGNVTCYDDGSIVVEGPAVLWVSKALMGVDGRSRKVGAVQRAIMDAISRGLHTREEIAASVGISIGSLGYSLTSLVRKGLVMLVKATSGGPCRSYYFLPGQDIQAYLTANRLVPCRKSS
;
A
#
# COMPACT_ATOMS: atom_id res chain seq x y z
N MET A 1 8.94 15.32 -8.91
CA MET A 1 7.80 15.89 -8.17
C MET A 1 6.54 15.40 -8.87
N ALA A 2 5.62 14.77 -8.15
CA ALA A 2 4.36 14.31 -8.73
C ALA A 2 3.47 15.52 -9.04
N LYS A 3 2.85 15.52 -10.21
CA LYS A 3 2.02 16.65 -10.68
C LYS A 3 0.60 16.48 -10.16
N GLN A 4 0.00 17.57 -9.66
CA GLN A 4 -1.41 17.54 -9.28
C GLN A 4 -2.28 17.31 -10.53
N VAL A 5 -3.21 16.38 -10.41
CA VAL A 5 -4.17 16.02 -11.47
C VAL A 5 -5.57 15.95 -10.91
N GLN A 6 -6.56 15.91 -11.80
CA GLN A 6 -7.94 15.68 -11.39
C GLN A 6 -8.06 14.27 -10.79
N CYS A 7 -8.69 14.14 -9.61
CA CYS A 7 -8.88 12.83 -8.98
C CYS A 7 -9.55 11.82 -9.94
N ASN A 8 -10.50 12.28 -10.77
CA ASN A 8 -11.20 11.44 -11.72
C ASN A 8 -10.26 10.86 -12.80
N SER A 9 -9.17 11.57 -13.16
CA SER A 9 -8.21 11.09 -14.16
C SER A 9 -7.35 9.93 -13.66
N ILE A 10 -7.24 9.79 -12.33
CA ILE A 10 -6.67 8.60 -11.67
C ILE A 10 -7.77 7.71 -11.07
N GLY A 11 -8.99 7.80 -11.61
CA GLY A 11 -10.18 7.02 -11.26
C GLY A 11 -10.66 7.13 -9.81
N VAL A 12 -10.38 8.24 -9.14
CA VAL A 12 -10.91 8.58 -7.81
C VAL A 12 -11.98 9.64 -7.98
N SER A 13 -13.21 9.34 -7.61
CA SER A 13 -14.29 10.31 -7.52
C SER A 13 -14.44 10.79 -6.08
N VAL A 14 -14.43 12.10 -5.88
CA VAL A 14 -14.62 12.70 -4.55
C VAL A 14 -16.11 13.01 -4.37
N LYS A 15 -16.75 12.39 -3.37
CA LYS A 15 -18.15 12.72 -3.01
C LYS A 15 -18.22 13.91 -2.05
N PHE A 16 -17.29 13.98 -1.10
CA PHE A 16 -17.22 15.03 -0.08
C PHE A 16 -15.80 15.14 0.48
N GLY A 17 -15.40 16.33 0.93
CA GLY A 17 -14.10 16.60 1.57
C GLY A 17 -13.07 17.26 0.64
N ASN A 18 -12.03 17.84 1.23
CA ASN A 18 -10.96 18.50 0.47
C ASN A 18 -9.89 17.47 0.09
N VAL A 19 -9.77 17.17 -1.20
CA VAL A 19 -8.92 16.07 -1.70
C VAL A 19 -8.10 16.51 -2.89
N THR A 20 -6.80 16.27 -2.80
CA THR A 20 -5.82 16.56 -3.83
C THR A 20 -5.23 15.25 -4.35
N CYS A 21 -5.23 15.08 -5.67
CA CYS A 21 -4.74 13.87 -6.32
C CYS A 21 -3.54 14.19 -7.21
N TYR A 22 -2.62 13.23 -7.35
CA TYR A 22 -1.40 13.37 -8.15
C TYR A 22 -1.29 12.28 -9.22
N ASP A 23 -0.56 12.56 -10.30
CA ASP A 23 -0.37 11.66 -11.45
C ASP A 23 0.34 10.34 -11.10
N ASP A 24 1.13 10.35 -10.04
CA ASP A 24 1.73 9.15 -9.46
C ASP A 24 0.73 8.30 -8.66
N GLY A 25 -0.53 8.71 -8.55
CA GLY A 25 -1.59 8.01 -7.83
C GLY A 25 -1.62 8.26 -6.32
N SER A 26 -0.85 9.20 -5.81
CA SER A 26 -0.96 9.66 -4.42
C SER A 26 -2.20 10.55 -4.23
N ILE A 27 -2.78 10.47 -3.03
CA ILE A 27 -4.00 11.21 -2.65
C ILE A 27 -3.73 11.85 -1.29
N VAL A 28 -3.92 13.17 -1.21
CA VAL A 28 -3.85 13.95 0.02
C VAL A 28 -5.26 14.36 0.38
N VAL A 29 -5.68 14.06 1.61
CA VAL A 29 -7.01 14.39 2.14
C VAL A 29 -6.82 15.33 3.32
N GLU A 30 -7.45 16.50 3.25
CA GLU A 30 -7.47 17.48 4.34
C GLU A 30 -8.83 17.42 5.04
N GLY A 31 -8.87 16.77 6.21
CA GLY A 31 -10.09 16.58 6.99
C GLY A 31 -10.90 15.34 6.59
N PRO A 32 -12.16 15.20 7.07
CA PRO A 32 -13.01 14.06 6.74
C PRO A 32 -13.48 14.13 5.29
N ALA A 33 -13.26 13.05 4.53
CA ALA A 33 -13.67 12.95 3.13
C ALA A 33 -14.32 11.59 2.82
N VAL A 34 -15.20 11.59 1.82
CA VAL A 34 -15.81 10.39 1.24
C VAL A 34 -15.37 10.29 -0.21
N LEU A 35 -14.65 9.20 -0.52
CA LEU A 35 -14.09 8.92 -1.83
C LEU A 35 -14.75 7.67 -2.42
N TRP A 36 -14.97 7.70 -3.74
CA TRP A 36 -15.46 6.58 -4.55
C TRP A 36 -14.41 6.27 -5.60
N VAL A 37 -13.73 5.14 -5.47
CA VAL A 37 -12.75 4.71 -6.46
C VAL A 37 -13.48 3.93 -7.56
N SER A 38 -13.38 4.40 -8.80
CA SER A 38 -14.09 3.85 -9.96
C SER A 38 -13.78 2.37 -10.15
N LYS A 39 -14.83 1.56 -10.40
CA LYS A 39 -14.74 0.12 -10.75
C LYS A 39 -13.80 -0.18 -11.92
N ALA A 40 -13.53 0.76 -12.83
CA ALA A 40 -12.56 0.60 -13.90
C ALA A 40 -11.09 0.47 -13.40
N LEU A 41 -10.78 0.97 -12.20
CA LEU A 41 -9.50 0.71 -11.51
C LEU A 41 -9.50 -0.59 -10.69
N MET A 42 -10.68 -1.11 -10.35
CA MET A 42 -10.78 -2.55 -10.03
C MET A 42 -10.32 -3.32 -11.28
N GLY A 43 -10.66 -2.87 -12.49
CA GLY A 43 -10.21 -3.44 -13.78
C GLY A 43 -8.70 -3.51 -14.08
N VAL A 44 -7.79 -3.01 -13.22
CA VAL A 44 -6.39 -3.50 -13.18
C VAL A 44 -6.33 -4.76 -12.28
N ASP A 45 -7.33 -5.61 -12.45
CA ASP A 45 -7.57 -6.90 -11.82
C ASP A 45 -7.12 -7.97 -12.80
N GLY A 46 -6.14 -8.77 -12.42
CA GLY A 46 -6.21 -10.23 -12.61
C GLY A 46 -6.49 -10.83 -14.00
N ARG A 47 -6.49 -10.09 -15.12
CA ARG A 47 -6.72 -10.68 -16.46
C ARG A 47 -5.61 -11.62 -16.89
N SER A 48 -4.43 -11.49 -16.29
CA SER A 48 -3.48 -12.59 -16.21
C SER A 48 -3.72 -13.36 -14.92
N ARG A 49 -4.09 -14.65 -15.03
CA ARG A 49 -4.17 -15.57 -13.88
C ARG A 49 -2.91 -15.48 -13.02
N LYS A 50 -1.75 -15.20 -13.63
CA LYS A 50 -0.47 -15.03 -12.95
C LYS A 50 -0.43 -13.78 -12.05
N VAL A 51 -0.92 -12.63 -12.51
CA VAL A 51 -0.92 -11.38 -11.70
C VAL A 51 -1.85 -11.50 -10.50
N GLY A 52 -3.05 -12.07 -10.70
CA GLY A 52 -3.98 -12.34 -9.59
C GLY A 52 -3.48 -13.42 -8.63
N ALA A 53 -2.69 -14.39 -9.11
CA ALA A 53 -2.02 -15.37 -8.25
C ALA A 53 -0.90 -14.73 -7.41
N VAL A 54 -0.09 -13.86 -8.00
CA VAL A 54 0.98 -13.14 -7.30
C VAL A 54 0.41 -12.20 -6.23
N GLN A 55 -0.64 -11.43 -6.54
CA GLN A 55 -1.28 -10.55 -5.56
C GLN A 55 -1.88 -11.35 -4.39
N ARG A 56 -2.52 -12.50 -4.67
CA ARG A 56 -3.02 -13.40 -3.62
C ARG A 56 -1.89 -13.99 -2.78
N ALA A 57 -0.80 -14.43 -3.41
CA ALA A 57 0.37 -14.96 -2.69
C ALA A 57 1.02 -13.91 -1.79
N ILE A 58 1.06 -12.64 -2.23
CA ILE A 58 1.55 -11.53 -1.41
C ILE A 58 0.64 -11.30 -0.20
N MET A 59 -0.68 -11.23 -0.40
CA MET A 59 -1.63 -11.04 0.71
C MET A 59 -1.59 -12.23 1.68
N ASP A 60 -1.44 -13.46 1.18
CA ASP A 60 -1.29 -14.68 1.99
C ASP A 60 0.03 -14.72 2.78
N ALA A 61 1.13 -14.22 2.20
CA ALA A 61 2.38 -14.00 2.93
C ALA A 61 2.19 -13.02 4.09
N ILE A 62 1.49 -11.91 3.87
CA ILE A 62 1.24 -10.90 4.91
C ILE A 62 0.28 -11.44 5.98
N SER A 63 -0.76 -12.21 5.62
CA SER A 63 -1.66 -12.81 6.62
C SER A 63 -0.96 -13.80 7.54
N ARG A 64 0.12 -14.44 7.06
CA ARG A 64 0.97 -15.35 7.85
C ARG A 64 2.00 -14.61 8.72
N GLY A 65 2.03 -13.29 8.70
CA GLY A 65 2.91 -12.48 9.54
C GLY A 65 4.23 -12.06 8.88
N LEU A 66 4.33 -12.13 7.55
CA LEU A 66 5.48 -11.60 6.82
C LEU A 66 5.24 -10.13 6.48
N HIS A 67 6.08 -9.24 7.00
CA HIS A 67 5.81 -7.81 6.95
C HIS A 67 6.84 -7.03 6.14
N THR A 68 8.04 -7.54 5.89
CA THR A 68 9.07 -6.84 5.11
C THR A 68 9.07 -7.24 3.64
N ARG A 69 9.67 -6.42 2.76
CA ARG A 69 9.76 -6.75 1.32
C ARG A 69 10.60 -8.00 1.10
N GLU A 70 11.65 -8.17 1.89
CA GLU A 70 12.58 -9.28 1.82
C GLU A 70 11.88 -10.60 2.19
N GLU A 71 11.15 -10.62 3.30
CA GLU A 71 10.36 -11.79 3.73
C GLU A 71 9.29 -12.17 2.71
N ILE A 72 8.52 -11.19 2.23
CA ILE A 72 7.45 -11.41 1.26
C ILE A 72 8.03 -11.88 -0.08
N ALA A 73 9.14 -11.29 -0.55
CA ALA A 73 9.81 -11.69 -1.78
C ALA A 73 10.30 -13.14 -1.71
N ALA A 74 10.96 -13.50 -0.60
CA ALA A 74 11.44 -14.86 -0.35
C ALA A 74 10.30 -15.87 -0.31
N SER A 75 9.19 -15.54 0.37
CA SER A 75 8.03 -16.44 0.46
C SER A 75 7.26 -16.59 -0.85
N VAL A 76 7.13 -15.53 -1.65
CA VAL A 76 6.36 -15.56 -2.90
C VAL A 76 7.23 -16.05 -4.07
N GLY A 77 8.55 -16.06 -3.93
CA GLY A 77 9.49 -16.53 -4.95
C GLY A 77 9.63 -15.56 -6.13
N ILE A 78 9.57 -14.25 -5.86
CA ILE A 78 9.70 -13.20 -6.88
C ILE A 78 10.77 -12.18 -6.51
N SER A 79 11.30 -11.46 -7.51
CA SER A 79 12.29 -10.40 -7.29
C SER A 79 11.69 -9.22 -6.49
N ILE A 80 12.53 -8.56 -5.68
CA ILE A 80 12.14 -7.39 -4.87
C ILE A 80 11.60 -6.24 -5.75
N GLY A 81 12.16 -6.08 -6.95
CA GLY A 81 11.70 -5.09 -7.93
C GLY A 81 10.25 -5.34 -8.38
N SER A 82 9.95 -6.57 -8.84
CA SER A 82 8.60 -6.96 -9.25
C SER A 82 7.60 -6.96 -8.09
N LEU A 83 8.05 -7.32 -6.90
CA LEU A 83 7.25 -7.22 -5.68
C LEU A 83 6.87 -5.76 -5.37
N GLY A 84 7.78 -4.81 -5.61
CA GLY A 84 7.53 -3.39 -5.39
C GLY A 84 6.33 -2.85 -6.15
N TYR A 85 6.21 -3.18 -7.44
CA TYR A 85 5.07 -2.79 -8.26
C TYR A 85 3.77 -3.38 -7.72
N SER A 86 3.80 -4.66 -7.34
CA SER A 86 2.62 -5.37 -6.84
C SER A 86 2.16 -4.83 -5.47
N LEU A 87 3.08 -4.61 -4.54
CA LEU A 87 2.78 -4.01 -3.23
C LEU A 87 2.28 -2.58 -3.38
N THR A 88 2.87 -1.78 -4.27
CA THR A 88 2.39 -0.42 -4.55
C THR A 88 0.96 -0.44 -5.08
N SER A 89 0.65 -1.37 -5.99
CA SER A 89 -0.71 -1.55 -6.50
C SER A 89 -1.69 -1.96 -5.38
N LEU A 90 -1.32 -2.92 -4.54
CA LEU A 90 -2.15 -3.37 -3.41
C LEU A 90 -2.38 -2.28 -2.37
N VAL A 91 -1.36 -1.46 -2.09
CA VAL A 91 -1.45 -0.31 -1.19
C VAL A 91 -2.36 0.77 -1.77
N ARG A 92 -2.23 1.10 -3.07
CA ARG A 92 -3.14 2.04 -3.75
C ARG A 92 -4.59 1.54 -3.77
N LYS A 93 -4.79 0.23 -3.83
CA LYS A 93 -6.12 -0.40 -3.76
C LYS A 93 -6.67 -0.49 -2.32
N GLY A 94 -5.90 -0.09 -1.30
CA GLY A 94 -6.29 -0.21 0.11
C GLY A 94 -6.35 -1.65 0.63
N LEU A 95 -5.82 -2.61 -0.13
CA LEU A 95 -5.81 -4.04 0.24
C LEU A 95 -4.64 -4.38 1.16
N VAL A 96 -3.62 -3.53 1.19
CA VAL A 96 -2.44 -3.64 2.05
C VAL A 96 -2.13 -2.26 2.61
N MET A 97 -1.82 -2.16 3.89
CA MET A 97 -1.33 -0.96 4.55
C MET A 97 0.20 -0.96 4.55
N LEU A 98 0.81 0.20 4.27
CA LEU A 98 2.25 0.40 4.35
C LEU A 98 2.58 1.28 5.57
N VAL A 99 3.44 0.77 6.44
CA VAL A 99 4.00 1.51 7.57
C VAL A 99 5.50 1.63 7.38
N LYS A 100 6.05 2.83 7.50
CA LYS A 100 7.51 3.02 7.58
C LYS A 100 7.92 3.09 9.04
N ALA A 101 8.80 2.20 9.46
CA ALA A 101 9.28 2.13 10.84
C ALA A 101 10.77 1.84 10.91
N THR A 102 11.37 2.11 12.08
CA THR A 102 12.79 1.89 12.34
C THR A 102 13.02 1.40 13.77
N SER A 103 14.06 0.59 13.96
CA SER A 103 14.56 0.16 15.28
C SER A 103 15.76 1.00 15.75
N GLY A 104 15.91 2.23 15.26
CA GLY A 104 17.07 3.10 15.52
C GLY A 104 18.10 3.17 14.39
N GLY A 105 17.76 2.62 13.22
CA GLY A 105 18.57 2.67 12.00
C GLY A 105 17.80 3.28 10.80
N PRO A 106 18.09 2.87 9.55
CA PRO A 106 17.37 3.38 8.39
C PRO A 106 15.89 2.94 8.41
N CYS A 107 15.02 3.83 7.94
CA CYS A 107 13.60 3.56 7.83
C CYS A 107 13.31 2.44 6.84
N ARG A 108 12.57 1.42 7.29
CA ARG A 108 12.15 0.27 6.49
C ARG A 108 10.65 0.28 6.26
N SER A 109 10.22 -0.39 5.19
CA SER A 109 8.81 -0.50 4.81
C SER A 109 8.23 -1.82 5.31
N TYR A 110 7.13 -1.74 6.04
CA TYR A 110 6.39 -2.86 6.59
C TYR A 110 4.96 -2.89 6.02
N TYR A 111 4.47 -4.05 5.67
CA TYR A 111 3.19 -4.25 4.98
C TYR A 111 2.24 -5.06 5.85
N PHE A 112 0.98 -4.62 5.95
CA PHE A 112 -0.05 -5.23 6.80
C PHE A 112 -1.36 -5.36 6.03
N LEU A 113 -2.18 -6.34 6.38
CA LEU A 113 -3.58 -6.39 5.93
C LEU A 113 -4.45 -5.47 6.79
N PRO A 114 -5.54 -4.91 6.23
CA PRO A 114 -6.58 -4.24 6.99
C PRO A 114 -7.05 -5.07 8.19
N GLY A 115 -7.13 -4.46 9.37
CA GLY A 115 -7.58 -5.11 10.60
C GLY A 115 -6.51 -5.84 11.41
N GLN A 116 -5.26 -5.93 10.93
CA GLN A 116 -4.15 -6.44 11.73
C GLN A 116 -3.72 -5.41 12.79
N ASP A 117 -3.35 -5.89 13.99
CA ASP A 117 -2.85 -5.05 15.08
C ASP A 117 -1.41 -4.59 14.83
N ILE A 118 -1.28 -3.51 14.07
CA ILE A 118 0.00 -2.88 13.74
C ILE A 118 0.73 -2.45 15.02
N GLN A 119 0.01 -1.91 16.01
CA GLN A 119 0.64 -1.32 17.18
C GLN A 119 1.30 -2.40 18.04
N ALA A 120 0.62 -3.52 18.26
CA ALA A 120 1.19 -4.68 18.95
C ALA A 120 2.45 -5.19 18.22
N TYR A 121 2.42 -5.29 16.89
CA TYR A 121 3.58 -5.70 16.10
C TYR A 121 4.76 -4.73 16.26
N LEU A 122 4.52 -3.43 16.14
CA LEU A 122 5.56 -2.42 16.29
C LEU A 122 6.20 -2.46 17.69
N THR A 123 5.38 -2.55 18.74
CA THR A 123 5.85 -2.64 20.12
C THR A 123 6.65 -3.92 20.36
N ALA A 124 6.16 -5.08 19.91
CA ALA A 124 6.86 -6.37 20.06
C ALA A 124 8.24 -6.36 19.39
N ASN A 125 8.36 -5.69 18.24
CA ASN A 125 9.60 -5.60 17.47
C ASN A 125 10.44 -4.37 17.78
N ARG A 126 10.07 -3.57 18.80
CA ARG A 126 10.74 -2.31 19.18
C ARG A 126 10.91 -1.36 17.99
N LEU A 127 9.91 -1.32 17.12
CA LEU A 127 9.87 -0.48 15.95
C LEU A 127 9.12 0.81 16.27
N VAL A 128 9.71 1.94 15.89
CA VAL A 128 9.10 3.25 16.00
C VAL A 128 8.72 3.74 14.61
N PRO A 129 7.48 4.23 14.39
CA PRO A 129 7.11 4.85 13.13
C PRO A 129 8.10 5.94 12.75
N CYS A 130 8.56 5.91 11.51
CA CYS A 130 9.44 6.95 11.00
C CYS A 130 8.68 8.27 10.97
N ARG A 131 9.26 9.32 11.57
CA ARG A 131 8.72 10.68 11.44
C ARG A 131 8.72 11.04 9.95
N LYS A 132 7.61 11.61 9.46
CA LYS A 132 7.58 12.25 8.14
C LYS A 132 8.63 13.37 8.19
N SER A 133 9.76 13.17 7.53
CA SER A 133 10.60 14.29 7.12
C SER A 133 9.76 15.11 6.15
N SER A 134 9.54 16.36 6.54
CA SER A 134 8.82 17.42 5.84
C SER A 134 9.16 17.51 4.35
#